data_AF-A4VBF9-F1
#
_entry.id   AF-A4VBF9-F1
#
_cell.length_a   1.000
_cell.length_b   1.000
_cell.length_c   1.000
_cell.angle_alpha   90.00
_cell.angle_beta   90.00
_cell.angle_gamma   90.00
#
_symmetry.space_group_name_H-M   'P 1'
#
loop_
_entity.id
_entity.type
_entity.pdbx_description
1 polymer ?
#
loop_
_entity_poly.entity_id
_entity_poly.type
_entity_poly.pdbx_seq_one_letter_code
_entity_poly.pdbx_strand_id
1 'polypeptide(L)'
;LKWTSMLSSNPPGRLLTIAITLTLGWPLYLAFNVSGRKYPRFANHFDPYGPIYNNRERLQILVSDIALLAVAYALYLCGSAYGFASLVKVYAIPLLIVNGFLVLITYLQHTHPSLL
;
A
#
# COMPACT_ATOMS: atom_id res chain seq x y z
N LEU A 1 19.16 -1.45 -6.06
CA LEU A 1 19.84 -0.28 -5.42
C LEU A 1 20.83 -0.81 -4.40
N LYS A 2 22.04 -0.24 -4.26
CA LYS A 2 23.08 -0.73 -3.34
C LYS A 2 22.62 -0.89 -1.88
N TRP A 3 21.61 -0.12 -1.46
CA TRP A 3 21.00 -0.20 -0.13
C TRP A 3 20.11 -1.45 0.05
N THR A 4 19.39 -1.91 -0.98
CA THR A 4 18.56 -3.13 -0.86
C THR A 4 19.42 -4.37 -0.67
N SER A 5 20.60 -4.42 -1.29
CA SER A 5 21.58 -5.48 -1.08
C SER A 5 22.23 -5.45 0.31
N MET A 6 22.32 -4.27 0.94
CA MET A 6 22.83 -4.13 2.32
C MET A 6 21.81 -4.57 3.37
N LEU A 7 20.52 -4.30 3.15
CA LEU A 7 19.46 -4.83 3.99
C LEU A 7 19.26 -6.34 3.78
N SER A 8 19.46 -6.86 2.57
CA SER A 8 19.27 -8.29 2.30
C SER A 8 20.43 -9.19 2.75
N SER A 9 21.60 -8.63 3.04
CA SER A 9 22.83 -9.42 3.30
C SER A 9 22.93 -10.00 4.71
N ASN A 10 22.19 -9.46 5.69
CA ASN A 10 22.24 -9.91 7.09
C ASN A 10 20.84 -10.24 7.65
N PRO A 11 20.70 -11.21 8.58
CA PRO A 11 19.38 -11.62 9.09
C PRO A 11 18.50 -10.49 9.65
N PRO A 12 19.02 -9.54 10.46
CA PRO A 12 18.19 -8.43 10.96
C PRO A 12 17.69 -7.51 9.85
N GLY A 13 18.52 -7.23 8.83
CA GLY A 13 18.12 -6.41 7.69
C GLY A 13 17.02 -7.07 6.84
N ARG A 14 17.06 -8.40 6.70
CA ARG A 14 16.00 -9.17 6.02
C ARG A 14 14.69 -9.09 6.78
N LEU A 15 14.72 -9.27 8.10
CA LEU A 15 13.53 -9.13 8.95
C LEU A 15 12.93 -7.73 8.86
N LEU A 16 13.77 -6.69 8.90
CA LEU A 16 13.32 -5.30 8.74
C LEU A 16 12.67 -5.08 7.36
N THR A 17 13.28 -5.60 6.30
CA THR A 17 12.74 -5.48 4.94
C THR A 17 11.38 -6.14 4.83
N ILE A 18 11.23 -7.36 5.37
CA ILE A 18 9.96 -8.09 5.38
C ILE A 18 8.92 -7.30 6.18
N ALA A 19 9.28 -6.80 7.37
CA ALA A 19 8.37 -6.02 8.20
C ALA A 19 7.86 -4.77 7.48
N ILE A 20 8.75 -3.99 6.85
CA ILE A 20 8.38 -2.81 6.05
C ILE A 20 7.51 -3.22 4.86
N THR A 21 7.87 -4.30 4.16
CA THR A 21 7.12 -4.75 2.98
C THR A 21 5.69 -5.14 3.36
N LEU A 22 5.52 -5.95 4.40
CA LEU A 22 4.20 -6.45 4.82
C LEU A 22 3.31 -5.37 5.46
N THR A 23 3.89 -4.28 5.97
CA THR A 23 3.13 -3.22 6.65
C THR A 23 2.93 -1.98 5.79
N LEU A 24 4.00 -1.48 5.16
CA LEU A 24 4.03 -0.24 4.40
C LEU A 24 4.07 -0.47 2.88
N GLY A 25 4.28 -1.70 2.41
CA GLY A 25 4.39 -1.99 0.98
C GLY A 25 3.17 -1.54 0.17
N TRP A 26 1.95 -1.89 0.63
CA TRP A 26 0.71 -1.50 -0.06
C TRP A 26 0.46 0.02 -0.06
N PRO A 27 0.53 0.74 1.08
CA PRO A 27 0.41 2.21 1.08
C PRO A 27 1.45 2.90 0.18
N LEU A 28 2.70 2.45 0.21
CA LEU A 28 3.77 3.01 -0.62
C LEU A 28 3.57 2.69 -2.10
N TYR A 29 3.02 1.52 -2.44
CA TYR A 29 2.63 1.18 -3.79
C TYR A 29 1.53 2.10 -4.32
N LEU A 30 0.50 2.39 -3.52
CA LEU A 30 -0.56 3.30 -3.94
C LEU A 30 -0.04 4.73 -4.14
N ALA A 31 0.68 5.27 -3.15
CA ALA A 31 1.11 6.66 -3.14
C ALA A 31 2.29 6.94 -4.11
N PHE A 32 3.23 6.01 -4.26
CA PHE A 32 4.49 6.24 -4.97
C PHE A 32 4.84 5.15 -5.99
N ASN A 33 4.00 4.13 -6.17
CA ASN A 33 4.20 3.05 -7.13
C ASN A 33 5.58 2.35 -6.97
N VAL A 34 6.06 2.21 -5.72
CA VAL A 34 7.42 1.74 -5.39
C VAL A 34 7.79 0.40 -6.01
N SER A 35 6.84 -0.54 -6.04
CA SER A 35 7.02 -1.89 -6.60
C SER A 35 6.29 -2.10 -7.94
N GLY A 36 5.71 -1.04 -8.52
CA GLY A 36 4.91 -1.14 -9.73
C GLY A 36 5.72 -1.03 -11.02
N ARG A 37 4.99 -1.05 -12.14
CA ARG A 37 5.56 -0.79 -13.47
C ARG A 37 6.21 0.61 -13.49
N LYS A 38 7.38 0.73 -14.12
CA LYS A 38 8.02 2.04 -14.32
C LYS A 38 7.30 2.84 -15.40
N TYR A 39 7.07 4.12 -15.14
CA TYR A 39 6.46 5.05 -16.07
C TYR A 39 7.39 6.24 -16.37
N PRO A 40 7.25 6.92 -17.52
CA PRO A 40 8.08 8.08 -17.88
C PRO A 40 7.95 9.28 -16.93
N ARG A 41 6.93 9.30 -16.07
CA ARG A 41 6.71 10.32 -15.04
C ARG A 41 6.26 9.66 -13.74
N PHE A 42 6.15 10.45 -12.68
CA PHE A 42 5.66 10.01 -11.39
C PHE A 42 4.29 9.32 -11.51
N ALA A 43 4.16 8.17 -10.84
CA ALA A 43 2.98 7.33 -10.87
C ALA A 43 2.39 7.23 -9.45
N ASN A 44 1.13 7.61 -9.34
CA ASN A 44 0.35 7.62 -8.11
C ASN A 44 -1.06 7.13 -8.44
N HIS A 45 -1.60 6.23 -7.62
CA HIS A 45 -2.93 5.66 -7.84
C HIS A 45 -4.07 6.65 -7.55
N PHE A 46 -3.79 7.73 -6.81
CA PHE A 46 -4.72 8.81 -6.50
C PHE A 46 -4.63 9.99 -7.47
N ASP A 47 -3.87 9.85 -8.58
CA ASP A 47 -3.81 10.86 -9.64
C ASP A 47 -4.68 10.41 -10.83
N PRO A 48 -5.85 11.04 -11.08
CA PRO A 48 -6.68 10.72 -12.24
C PRO A 48 -5.96 10.91 -13.56
N TYR A 49 -4.96 11.79 -13.58
CA TYR A 49 -4.13 12.04 -14.74
C TYR A 49 -2.84 11.26 -14.68
N GLY A 50 -2.66 10.29 -13.79
CA GLY A 50 -1.44 9.50 -13.66
C GLY A 50 -1.18 8.62 -14.89
N PRO A 51 0.08 8.19 -15.12
CA PRO A 51 0.44 7.36 -16.28
C PRO A 51 -0.07 5.91 -16.18
N ILE A 52 -0.71 5.53 -15.07
CA ILE A 52 -1.22 4.18 -14.80
C ILE A 52 -2.52 3.91 -15.57
N TYR A 53 -3.36 4.94 -15.74
CA TYR A 53 -4.74 4.80 -16.16
C TYR A 53 -5.02 5.39 -17.54
N ASN A 54 -6.05 4.88 -18.20
CA ASN A 54 -6.55 5.44 -19.44
C ASN A 54 -7.52 6.60 -19.18
N ASN A 55 -7.76 7.43 -20.19
CA ASN A 55 -8.65 8.61 -20.09
C ASN A 55 -10.09 8.27 -19.66
N ARG A 56 -10.54 7.03 -19.88
CA ARG A 56 -11.90 6.58 -19.54
C ARG A 56 -12.08 6.31 -18.04
N GLU A 57 -10.99 6.04 -17.32
CA GLU A 57 -11.01 5.65 -15.89
C GLU A 57 -10.91 6.87 -14.96
N ARG A 58 -10.61 8.06 -15.50
CA ARG A 58 -10.38 9.30 -14.72
C ARG A 58 -11.50 9.63 -13.75
N LEU A 59 -12.74 9.53 -14.21
CA LEU A 59 -13.91 9.78 -13.35
C LEU A 59 -14.03 8.74 -12.23
N GLN A 60 -13.67 7.48 -12.50
CA GLN A 60 -13.73 6.42 -11.50
C GLN A 60 -12.67 6.64 -10.40
N ILE A 61 -11.48 7.09 -10.78
CA ILE A 61 -10.41 7.44 -9.84
C ILE A 61 -10.86 8.58 -8.94
N LEU A 62 -11.38 9.67 -9.52
CA LEU A 62 -11.88 10.81 -8.74
C LEU A 62 -13.00 10.40 -7.77
N VAL A 63 -13.95 9.58 -8.22
CA VAL A 63 -15.03 9.07 -7.36
C VAL A 63 -14.47 8.19 -6.23
N SER A 64 -13.48 7.35 -6.53
CA SER A 64 -12.78 6.52 -5.53
C SER A 64 -12.06 7.37 -4.49
N ASP A 65 -11.37 8.43 -4.90
CA ASP A 65 -10.62 9.33 -4.00
C ASP A 65 -11.58 10.07 -3.06
N ILE A 66 -12.71 10.57 -3.59
CA ILE A 66 -13.77 11.20 -2.79
C ILE A 66 -14.36 10.19 -1.80
N ALA A 67 -14.62 8.95 -2.23
CA ALA A 67 -15.12 7.89 -1.35
C ALA A 67 -14.12 7.57 -0.23
N LEU A 68 -12.82 7.54 -0.53
CA LEU A 68 -11.77 7.31 0.46
C LEU A 68 -11.72 8.45 1.50
N LEU A 69 -11.84 9.71 1.07
CA LEU A 69 -11.94 10.85 1.98
C LEU A 69 -13.19 10.77 2.86
N ALA A 70 -14.33 10.36 2.30
CA ALA A 70 -15.57 10.17 3.07
C ALA A 70 -15.42 9.07 4.13
N VAL A 71 -14.80 7.93 3.79
CA VAL A 71 -14.51 6.86 4.75
C VAL A 71 -13.54 7.33 5.82
N ALA A 72 -12.47 8.06 5.46
CA ALA A 72 -11.53 8.62 6.42
C ALA A 72 -12.23 9.56 7.41
N TYR A 73 -13.15 10.41 6.93
CA TYR A 73 -13.95 11.28 7.78
C TYR A 73 -14.90 10.49 8.70
N ALA A 74 -15.56 9.44 8.20
CA ALA A 74 -16.39 8.57 9.02
C ALA A 74 -15.58 7.87 10.12
N LEU A 75 -14.37 7.38 9.81
CA LEU A 75 -13.47 6.79 10.79
C LEU A 75 -12.98 7.81 11.82
N TYR A 76 -12.75 9.06 11.41
CA TYR A 76 -12.45 10.16 12.33
C TYR A 76 -13.60 10.36 13.33
N LEU A 77 -14.84 10.45 12.86
CA LEU A 77 -16.02 10.57 13.73
C LEU A 77 -16.16 9.36 14.68
N CYS A 78 -15.95 8.14 14.18
CA CYS A 78 -15.94 6.93 15.02
C CYS A 78 -14.83 6.97 16.07
N GLY A 79 -13.63 7.43 15.71
CA GLY A 79 -12.52 7.61 16.63
C GLY A 79 -12.80 8.66 17.70
N SER A 80 -13.48 9.75 17.33
CA SER A 80 -13.94 10.79 18.27
C SER A 80 -15.04 10.30 19.22
N ALA A 81 -15.94 9.43 18.76
CA ALA A 81 -17.05 8.91 19.55
C ALA A 81 -16.68 7.72 20.45
N TYR A 82 -15.88 6.78 19.94
CA TYR A 82 -15.56 5.50 20.60
C TYR A 82 -14.10 5.40 21.08
N GLY A 83 -13.30 6.43 20.81
CA GLY A 83 -11.89 6.51 21.19
C GLY A 83 -10.95 5.90 20.15
N PHE A 84 -9.77 6.52 20.01
CA PHE A 84 -8.74 6.09 19.05
C PHE A 84 -8.27 4.64 19.28
N ALA A 85 -8.12 4.22 20.55
CA ALA A 85 -7.72 2.85 20.86
C ALA A 85 -8.76 1.81 20.40
N SER A 86 -10.05 2.15 20.42
CA SER A 86 -11.10 1.29 19.87
C SER A 86 -10.92 1.17 18.36
N LEU A 87 -10.81 2.30 17.66
CA LEU A 87 -10.59 2.34 16.21
C LEU A 87 -9.37 1.53 15.76
N VAL A 88 -8.26 1.62 16.51
CA VAL A 88 -7.06 0.81 16.22
C VAL A 88 -7.35 -0.68 16.36
N LYS A 89 -8.04 -1.10 17.43
CA LYS A 89 -8.32 -2.51 17.70
C LYS A 89 -9.32 -3.12 16.71
N VAL A 90 -10.42 -2.43 16.41
CA VAL A 90 -11.49 -2.99 15.56
C VAL A 90 -11.30 -2.73 14.07
N TYR A 91 -10.50 -1.73 13.69
CA TYR A 91 -10.32 -1.37 12.28
C TYR A 91 -8.85 -1.45 11.84
N ALA A 92 -7.94 -0.71 12.47
CA ALA A 92 -6.57 -0.59 11.96
C ALA A 92 -5.77 -1.91 12.02
N ILE A 93 -5.83 -2.65 13.14
CA ILE A 93 -5.14 -3.92 13.30
C ILE A 93 -5.69 -4.98 12.32
N PRO A 94 -7.01 -5.24 12.24
CA PRO A 94 -7.56 -6.15 11.24
C PRO A 94 -7.19 -5.77 9.80
N LEU A 95 -7.27 -4.48 9.46
CA LEU A 95 -6.92 -3.98 8.13
C LEU A 95 -5.43 -4.23 7.82
N LEU A 96 -4.53 -3.99 8.79
CA LEU A 96 -3.11 -4.26 8.65
C LEU A 96 -2.82 -5.75 8.43
N ILE A 97 -3.53 -6.64 9.15
CA ILE A 97 -3.37 -8.09 9.00
C ILE A 97 -3.81 -8.53 7.59
N VAL A 98 -5.00 -8.11 7.15
CA VAL A 98 -5.51 -8.44 5.81
C VAL A 98 -4.59 -7.91 4.71
N ASN A 99 -4.12 -6.65 4.83
CA ASN A 99 -3.15 -6.08 3.90
C ASN A 99 -1.81 -6.82 3.92
N GLY A 100 -1.35 -7.25 5.09
CA GLY A 100 -0.14 -8.06 5.23
C GLY A 100 -0.27 -9.39 4.48
N PHE A 101 -1.41 -10.07 4.58
CA PHE A 101 -1.67 -11.29 3.79
C PHE A 101 -1.74 -11.01 2.29
N LEU A 102 -2.40 -9.93 1.88
CA LEU A 102 -2.47 -9.53 0.47
C LEU A 102 -1.07 -9.30 -0.12
N VAL A 103 -0.23 -8.54 0.59
CA VAL A 103 1.15 -8.27 0.15
C VAL A 103 1.98 -9.56 0.16
N LEU A 104 1.84 -10.41 1.18
CA LEU A 104 2.57 -11.66 1.26
C LEU A 104 2.26 -12.58 0.08
N ILE A 105 0.97 -12.78 -0.21
CA ILE A 105 0.52 -13.67 -1.29
C ILE A 105 1.02 -13.15 -2.63
N THR A 106 0.83 -11.87 -2.92
CA THR A 106 1.28 -11.26 -4.18
C THR A 106 2.80 -11.27 -4.32
N TYR A 107 3.54 -11.03 -3.23
CA TYR A 107 5.00 -11.16 -3.21
C TYR A 107 5.42 -12.58 -3.59
N LEU A 108 4.90 -13.61 -2.91
CA LEU A 108 5.27 -15.01 -3.16
C LEU A 108 4.92 -15.44 -4.60
N GLN A 109 3.81 -14.97 -5.15
CA GLN A 109 3.39 -15.27 -6.53
C GLN A 109 4.27 -14.60 -7.58
N HIS A 110 4.74 -13.37 -7.32
CA HIS A 110 5.49 -12.58 -8.29
C HIS A 110 7.03 -12.66 -8.15
N THR A 111 7.54 -13.31 -7.10
CA THR A 111 9.00 -13.54 -6.92
C THR A 111 9.40 -15.01 -6.99
N HIS A 112 8.59 -15.86 -7.65
CA HIS A 112 8.94 -17.26 -7.82
C HIS A 112 10.23 -17.38 -8.66
N PRO A 113 11.23 -18.20 -8.28
CA PRO A 113 12.51 -18.30 -8.99
C PRO A 113 12.40 -18.71 -10.45
N SER A 114 11.31 -19.38 -10.85
CA SER A 114 11.05 -19.74 -12.25
C SER A 114 10.45 -18.62 -13.10
N LEU A 115 10.16 -17.45 -12.52
CA LEU A 115 9.64 -16.26 -13.19
C LEU A 115 10.71 -15.17 -13.39
N LEU A 116 11.91 -15.39 -12.85
CA LEU A 116 13.12 -14.55 -13.01
C LEU A 116 14.09 -15.21 -13.98
#